data_AF-A0A9K3D785-F1
#
_entry.id   AF-A0A9K3D785-F1
#
_cell.length_a   1.000
_cell.length_b   1.000
_cell.length_c   1.000
_cell.angle_alpha   90.00
_cell.angle_beta   90.00
_cell.angle_gamma   90.00
#
_symmetry.space_group_name_H-M   'P 1'
#
loop_
_entity.id
_entity.type
_entity.pdbx_description
1 polymer ?
#
loop_
_entity_poly.entity_id
_entity_poly.type
_entity_poly.pdbx_seq_one_letter_code
_entity_poly.pdbx_strand_id
1 'polypeptide(L)'
;ESLEAKPILGGMELGSSPETVMRMILLATDFDIQATRTRIGSFTTFRRNFHAKDIRVNDIKPCAQFFTFYLLPEPDLQGRPVMFMKMDKLPKDMKV
;
A
#
# COMPACT_ATOMS: atom_id res chain seq x y z
N GLU A 1 16.52 21.43 -0.15
CA GLU A 1 16.93 20.92 1.17
C GLU A 1 16.23 19.59 1.41
N SER A 2 16.89 18.63 2.07
CA SER A 2 16.44 17.24 2.14
C SER A 2 15.16 17.11 2.95
N LEU A 3 14.02 16.87 2.29
CA LEU A 3 12.77 16.44 2.94
C LEU A 3 13.01 15.09 3.62
N GLU A 4 13.07 15.10 4.95
CA GLU A 4 13.24 13.88 5.75
C GLU A 4 12.03 12.97 5.57
N ALA A 5 12.19 11.95 4.74
CA ALA A 5 11.17 10.94 4.49
C ALA A 5 11.16 9.95 5.67
N LYS A 6 9.98 9.64 6.23
CA LYS A 6 9.85 8.69 7.34
C LYS A 6 9.57 7.28 6.81
N PRO A 7 10.21 6.23 7.35
CA PRO A 7 9.92 4.86 6.95
C PRO A 7 8.50 4.45 7.35
N ILE A 8 7.74 3.88 6.42
CA ILE A 8 6.39 3.34 6.62
C ILE A 8 6.50 1.81 6.69
N LEU A 9 6.93 1.27 7.83
CA LEU A 9 6.83 -0.17 8.06
C LEU A 9 6.06 -0.41 9.37
N GLY A 10 4.87 -0.99 9.23
CA GLY A 10 4.21 -1.72 10.33
C GLY A 10 3.26 -0.93 11.24
N GLY A 11 2.68 0.19 10.78
CA GLY A 11 1.83 1.05 11.62
C GLY A 11 0.43 1.40 11.09
N MET A 12 -0.04 0.82 9.99
CA MET A 12 -1.45 0.97 9.63
C MET A 12 -2.26 -0.10 10.36
N GLU A 13 -3.16 0.31 11.25
CA GLU A 13 -4.29 -0.55 11.59
C GLU A 13 -4.93 -0.98 10.26
N LEU A 14 -4.81 -2.26 9.92
CA LEU A 14 -5.53 -2.91 8.82
C LEU A 14 -7.01 -3.10 9.22
N GLY A 15 -7.61 -2.03 9.72
CA GLY A 15 -8.95 -1.95 10.27
C GLY A 15 -9.71 -0.76 9.68
N SER A 16 -9.56 -0.50 8.38
CA SER A 16 -10.53 0.36 7.71
C SER A 16 -11.87 -0.38 7.67
N SER A 17 -12.89 0.18 8.32
CA SER A 17 -14.23 -0.41 8.28
C SER A 17 -14.69 -0.60 6.82
N PRO A 18 -15.59 -1.55 6.52
CA PRO A 18 -16.12 -1.74 5.18
C PRO A 18 -16.64 -0.43 4.55
N GLU A 19 -17.26 0.44 5.37
CA GLU A 19 -17.76 1.76 4.96
C GLU A 19 -16.63 2.71 4.55
N THR A 20 -15.52 2.67 5.28
CA THR A 20 -14.33 3.47 4.95
C THR A 20 -13.74 3.04 3.61
N VAL A 21 -13.58 1.72 3.40
CA VAL A 21 -13.08 1.17 2.13
C VAL A 21 -14.03 1.52 0.99
N MET A 22 -15.35 1.39 1.19
CA MET A 22 -16.35 1.74 0.18
C MET A 22 -16.27 3.23 -0.20
N ARG A 23 -16.15 4.12 0.80
CA ARG A 23 -15.99 5.57 0.56
C ARG A 23 -14.72 5.88 -0.23
N MET A 24 -13.60 5.22 0.08
CA MET A 24 -12.35 5.39 -0.67
C MET A 24 -12.50 4.94 -2.13
N ILE A 25 -13.21 3.84 -2.39
CA ILE A 25 -13.45 3.36 -3.75
C ILE A 25 -14.31 4.37 -4.52
N LEU A 26 -15.40 4.87 -3.91
CA LEU A 26 -16.28 5.87 -4.54
C LEU A 26 -15.54 7.16 -4.90
N LEU A 27 -14.68 7.65 -4.00
CA LEU A 27 -13.85 8.82 -4.26
C LEU A 27 -12.83 8.57 -5.38
N ALA A 28 -12.25 7.37 -5.43
CA ALA A 28 -11.26 7.01 -6.45
C ALA A 28 -11.85 6.80 -7.86
N THR A 29 -13.18 6.70 -7.97
CA THR A 29 -13.90 6.50 -9.23
C THR A 29 -14.79 7.68 -9.58
N ASP A 30 -14.60 8.83 -8.91
CA ASP A 30 -15.42 10.04 -9.09
C ASP A 30 -16.94 9.75 -9.01
N PHE A 31 -17.32 8.80 -8.16
CA PHE A 31 -18.70 8.31 -7.99
C PHE A 31 -19.33 7.68 -9.24
N ASP A 32 -18.56 7.37 -10.28
CA ASP A 32 -19.06 6.61 -11.43
C ASP A 32 -19.42 5.19 -11.01
N ILE A 33 -20.68 4.82 -11.18
CA ILE A 33 -21.23 3.55 -10.67
C ILE A 33 -20.59 2.33 -11.36
N GLN A 34 -20.30 2.41 -12.67
CA GLN A 34 -19.74 1.29 -13.42
C GLN A 34 -18.26 1.09 -13.08
N ALA A 35 -17.49 2.17 -12.99
CA ALA A 35 -16.11 2.18 -12.55
C ALA A 35 -16.00 1.69 -11.09
N THR A 36 -16.90 2.15 -10.21
CA THR A 36 -17.00 1.68 -8.81
C THR A 36 -17.21 0.18 -8.75
N ARG A 37 -18.21 -0.34 -9.48
CA ARG A 37 -18.50 -1.79 -9.51
C ARG A 37 -17.30 -2.60 -10.00
N THR A 38 -16.65 -2.12 -11.07
CA THR A 38 -15.46 -2.73 -11.64
C THR A 38 -14.32 -2.76 -10.62
N ARG A 39 -14.07 -1.64 -9.93
CA ARG A 39 -13.03 -1.50 -8.91
C ARG A 39 -13.26 -2.42 -7.72
N ILE A 40 -14.49 -2.58 -7.25
CA ILE A 40 -14.86 -3.53 -6.17
C ILE A 40 -14.58 -4.97 -6.63
N GLY A 41 -14.99 -5.34 -7.85
CA GLY A 41 -14.75 -6.67 -8.41
C GLY A 41 -13.26 -7.01 -8.51
N SER A 42 -12.44 -6.06 -8.98
CA SER A 42 -10.99 -6.23 -9.05
C SER A 42 -10.36 -6.33 -7.66
N PHE A 43 -10.76 -5.47 -6.72
CA PHE A 43 -10.24 -5.47 -5.34
C PHE A 43 -10.52 -6.79 -4.61
N THR A 44 -11.75 -7.29 -4.71
CA THR A 44 -12.15 -8.57 -4.09
C THR A 44 -11.42 -9.76 -4.73
N THR A 45 -11.29 -9.77 -6.05
CA THR A 45 -10.53 -10.81 -6.79
C THR A 45 -9.06 -10.81 -6.39
N PHE A 46 -8.42 -9.63 -6.32
CA PHE A 46 -7.04 -9.50 -5.87
C PHE A 46 -6.85 -10.09 -4.46
N ARG A 47 -7.69 -9.71 -3.49
CA ARG A 47 -7.60 -10.23 -2.11
C ARG A 47 -7.77 -11.74 -2.02
N ARG A 48 -8.64 -12.32 -2.85
CA ARG A 48 -8.87 -13.77 -2.90
C ARG A 48 -7.66 -14.50 -3.49
N ASN A 49 -7.11 -14.00 -4.59
CA ASN A 49 -6.03 -14.68 -5.31
C ASN A 49 -4.68 -14.56 -4.59
N PHE A 50 -4.39 -13.41 -3.97
CA PHE A 50 -3.12 -13.18 -3.29
C PHE A 50 -3.09 -13.62 -1.83
N HIS A 51 -4.15 -14.28 -1.33
CA HIS A 51 -4.28 -14.59 0.10
C HIS A 51 -3.96 -13.38 0.98
N ALA A 52 -4.31 -12.16 0.53
CA ALA A 52 -3.83 -10.92 1.14
C ALA A 52 -4.30 -10.75 2.60
N LYS A 53 -5.37 -11.48 2.98
CA LYS A 53 -5.86 -11.59 4.36
C LYS A 53 -4.95 -12.42 5.29
N ASP A 54 -4.11 -13.26 4.71
CA ASP A 54 -3.24 -14.20 5.41
C ASP A 54 -1.82 -13.62 5.59
N ILE A 55 -1.50 -12.49 4.95
CA ILE A 55 -0.20 -11.80 5.08
C ILE A 55 -0.08 -11.16 6.47
N ARG A 56 0.64 -11.85 7.35
CA ARG A 56 1.20 -11.41 8.63
C ARG A 56 2.03 -10.13 8.45
N VAL A 57 1.91 -9.12 9.31
CA VAL A 57 2.97 -8.09 9.43
C VAL A 57 4.33 -8.75 9.70
N ASN A 58 4.33 -9.86 10.46
CA ASN A 58 5.53 -10.65 10.71
C ASN A 58 6.05 -11.40 9.46
N ASP A 59 5.19 -11.71 8.49
CA ASP A 59 5.59 -12.43 7.27
C ASP A 59 6.33 -11.50 6.29
N ILE A 60 6.08 -10.19 6.38
CA ILE A 60 6.74 -9.18 5.55
C ILE A 60 7.99 -8.56 6.22
N LYS A 61 8.22 -8.80 7.51
CA LYS A 61 9.40 -8.29 8.24
C LYS A 61 10.74 -8.72 7.62
N PRO A 62 10.94 -9.97 7.15
CA PRO A 62 12.18 -10.35 6.47
C PRO A 62 12.40 -9.64 5.14
N CYS A 63 11.34 -9.18 4.48
CA CYS A 63 11.47 -8.34 3.27
C CYS A 63 11.71 -6.88 3.65
N ALA A 64 11.15 -6.42 4.76
CA ALA A 64 11.31 -5.05 5.26
C ALA A 64 12.77 -4.64 5.55
N GLN A 65 13.67 -5.61 5.79
CA GLN A 65 15.10 -5.35 5.95
C GLN A 65 15.82 -5.04 4.62
N PHE A 66 15.21 -5.37 3.48
CA PHE A 66 15.74 -5.14 2.14
C PHE A 66 14.97 -4.04 1.39
N PHE A 67 13.70 -3.86 1.73
CA PHE A 67 12.81 -2.88 1.15
C PHE A 67 12.35 -1.89 2.22
N THR A 68 12.87 -0.67 2.16
CA THR A 68 12.37 0.42 3.00
C THR A 68 11.44 1.30 2.18
N PHE A 69 10.17 1.38 2.58
CA PHE A 69 9.19 2.31 2.02
C PHE A 69 9.24 3.61 2.80
N TYR A 70 9.29 4.74 2.11
CA TYR A 70 9.30 6.07 2.69
C TYR A 70 8.07 6.85 2.23
N LEU A 71 7.42 7.56 3.14
CA LEU A 71 6.48 8.64 2.80
C LEU A 71 7.21 9.96 2.92
N LEU A 72 7.10 10.81 1.90
CA LEU A 72 7.43 12.22 2.13
C LEU A 72 6.37 12.85 3.04
N PRO A 73 6.78 13.71 3.98
CA PRO A 73 5.84 14.47 4.80
C PRO A 73 5.01 15.45 3.97
N GLU A 74 5.58 15.96 2.88
CA GLU A 74 4.91 16.89 1.97
C GLU A 74 4.33 16.16 0.76
N PRO A 75 3.09 16.48 0.34
CA PRO A 75 2.53 15.97 -0.90
C PRO A 75 3.20 16.63 -2.12
N ASP A 76 2.99 16.05 -3.30
CA ASP A 76 3.42 16.69 -4.55
C ASP A 76 2.61 17.97 -4.87
N LEU A 77 2.96 18.65 -5.96
CA LEU A 77 2.27 19.86 -6.42
C LEU A 77 0.77 19.66 -6.72
N GLN A 78 0.31 18.41 -6.81
CA GLN A 78 -1.09 18.05 -7.04
C GLN A 78 -1.78 17.57 -5.74
N GLY A 79 -1.10 17.70 -4.59
CA GLY A 79 -1.63 17.27 -3.30
C GLY A 79 -1.58 15.75 -3.08
N ARG A 80 -0.87 14.99 -3.93
CA ARG A 80 -0.81 13.53 -3.84
C ARG A 80 0.31 13.09 -2.89
N PRO A 81 0.08 12.04 -2.07
CA PRO A 81 1.12 11.48 -1.23
C PRO A 81 2.25 10.90 -2.09
N VAL A 82 3.50 11.22 -1.75
CA VAL A 82 4.68 10.73 -2.47
C VAL A 82 5.34 9.62 -1.68
N MET A 83 5.42 8.43 -2.28
CA MET A 83 6.10 7.27 -1.72
C MET A 83 7.34 6.89 -2.53
N PHE A 84 8.41 6.53 -1.83
CA PHE A 84 9.63 5.96 -2.42
C PHE A 84 9.92 4.59 -1.81
N MET A 85 10.44 3.68 -2.62
CA MET A 85 10.97 2.40 -2.15
C MET A 85 12.48 2.39 -2.37
N LYS A 86 13.24 2.31 -1.28
CA LYS A 86 14.67 2.01 -1.35
C LYS A 86 14.86 0.51 -1.23
N MET A 87 15.51 -0.06 -2.23
CA MET A 87 15.93 -1.46 -2.24
C MET A 87 17.42 -1.51 -1.93
N ASP A 88 17.78 -2.06 -0.77
CA ASP A 88 19.17 -2.38 -0.46
C ASP A 88 19.56 -3.70 -1.16
N LYS A 89 20.87 -3.97 -1.28
CA LYS A 89 21.35 -5.14 -2.02
C LYS A 89 20.77 -6.43 -1.43
N LEU A 90 20.04 -7.19 -2.25
CA LEU A 90 19.62 -8.54 -1.89
C LEU A 90 20.85 -9.43 -1.68
N PRO A 91 20.85 -10.31 -0.65
CA PRO A 91 21.87 -11.34 -0.50
C PRO A 91 21.95 -12.18 -1.78
N LYS A 92 23.17 -12.51 -2.21
CA LYS A 92 23.40 -13.26 -3.47
C LYS A 92 22.80 -14.67 -3.46
N ASP A 93 22.42 -15.15 -2.29
CA ASP A 93 21.93 -16.48 -1.96
C ASP A 93 20.43 -16.52 -1.63
N MET A 94 19.74 -15.37 -1.62
CA MET A 94 18.30 -15.33 -1.39
C MET A 94 17.55 -15.90 -2.60
N LYS A 95 16.94 -17.08 -2.43
CA LYS A 95 15.97 -17.62 -3.40
C LYS A 95 14.65 -16.87 -3.20
N VAL A 96 14.29 -16.05 -4.18
CA VAL A 96 12.97 -15.39 -4.26
C VAL A 96 11.91 -16.45 -4.56
#